data_AF-A0A8H9DF33-F1
#
_entry.id   AF-A0A8H9DF33-F1
#
_cell.length_a   1.000
_cell.length_b   1.000
_cell.length_c   1.000
_cell.angle_alpha   90.00
_cell.angle_beta   90.00
_cell.angle_gamma   90.00
#
_symmetry.space_group_name_H-M   'P 1'
#
loop_
_entity.id
_entity.type
_entity.pdbx_description
1 polymer ?
#
loop_
_entity_poly.entity_id
_entity_poly.type
_entity_poly.pdbx_seq_one_letter_code
_entity_poly.pdbx_strand_id
1 'polypeptide(L)'
;RFFVLSQERPAESDIFTIECRPFAPELRTGQSLCFNLRANPTICKAGKRHDLLMEAKRQVRGQVEGSDVWLHQQQAALDWLAAQGERSGFTLLDTSVDAYRQQQLRRENSRQLIQFSSVDYTGMLTVTAPGLFLQRLSQGYGKSRAFGCGLMLIKPGAEA
;
A
#
# COMPACT_ATOMS: atom_id res chain seq x y z
N ARG A 1 -8.31 -13.65 10.13
CA ARG A 1 -6.98 -14.18 9.77
C ARG A 1 -6.04 -13.00 9.54
N PHE A 2 -4.83 -13.03 10.08
CA PHE A 2 -3.81 -12.00 9.88
C PHE A 2 -2.63 -12.57 9.11
N PHE A 3 -1.95 -11.73 8.34
CA PHE A 3 -0.69 -12.05 7.67
C PHE A 3 0.36 -11.07 8.15
N VAL A 4 1.54 -11.59 8.49
CA VAL A 4 2.67 -10.81 9.00
C VAL A 4 3.92 -11.22 8.23
N LEU A 5 4.69 -10.23 7.80
CA LEU A 5 6.05 -10.41 7.29
C LEU A 5 6.98 -9.72 8.29
N SER A 6 7.88 -10.48 8.89
CA SER A 6 8.80 -10.02 9.92
C SER A 6 10.21 -10.57 9.69
N GLN A 7 11.21 -9.87 10.22
CA GLN A 7 12.60 -10.34 10.21
C GLN A 7 12.85 -11.45 11.22
N GLU A 8 12.07 -11.46 12.30
CA GLU A 8 12.14 -12.43 13.38
C GLU A 8 10.91 -13.33 13.40
N ARG A 9 11.08 -14.55 13.87
CA ARG A 9 9.96 -15.47 14.09
C ARG A 9 9.09 -14.92 15.22
N PRO A 10 7.75 -14.87 15.06
CA PRO A 10 6.87 -14.45 16.15
C PRO A 10 6.97 -15.41 17.33
N ALA A 11 6.90 -14.85 18.55
CA ALA A 11 6.79 -15.64 19.77
C ALA A 11 5.45 -16.36 19.83
N GLU A 12 5.38 -17.44 20.61
CA GLU A 12 4.13 -18.17 20.85
C GLU A 12 3.08 -17.29 21.53
N SER A 13 1.81 -17.64 21.34
CA SER A 13 0.69 -16.83 21.81
C SER A 13 -0.49 -17.71 22.21
N ASP A 14 -1.12 -17.38 23.35
CA ASP A 14 -2.32 -18.06 23.83
C ASP A 14 -3.59 -17.64 23.06
N ILE A 15 -3.53 -16.54 22.30
CA ILE A 15 -4.67 -15.96 21.58
C ILE A 15 -4.58 -16.12 20.06
N PHE A 16 -3.42 -16.51 19.54
CA PHE A 16 -3.20 -16.73 18.10
C PHE A 16 -2.62 -18.11 17.84
N THR A 17 -3.24 -18.85 16.92
CA THR A 17 -2.58 -19.99 16.28
C THR A 17 -1.59 -19.46 15.23
N ILE A 18 -0.31 -19.74 15.43
CA ILE A 18 0.78 -19.19 14.61
C ILE A 18 1.33 -20.25 13.67
N GLU A 19 1.16 -20.00 12.37
CA GLU A 19 1.82 -20.76 11.30
C GLU A 19 2.89 -19.90 10.65
N CYS A 20 4.13 -20.42 10.57
CA CYS A 20 5.27 -19.70 10.03
C CYS A 20 5.93 -20.47 8.90
N ARG A 21 6.32 -19.74 7.84
CA ARG A 21 7.18 -20.26 6.77
C ARG A 21 8.22 -19.20 6.38
N PRO A 22 9.44 -19.59 5.99
CA PRO A 22 10.41 -18.64 5.44
C PRO A 22 9.85 -17.92 4.22
N PHE A 23 10.13 -16.62 4.11
CA PHE A 23 9.77 -15.82 2.95
C PHE A 23 11.04 -15.54 2.12
N ALA A 24 11.31 -16.41 1.15
CA ALA A 24 12.45 -16.32 0.24
C ALA A 24 12.01 -16.54 -1.22
N PRO A 25 11.17 -15.65 -1.79
CA PRO A 25 10.74 -15.79 -3.17
C PRO A 25 11.91 -15.55 -4.14
N GLU A 26 12.04 -16.42 -5.14
CA GLU A 26 13.01 -16.28 -6.22
C GLU A 26 12.42 -15.42 -7.33
N LEU A 27 12.70 -14.11 -7.27
CA LEU A 27 12.17 -13.15 -8.24
C LEU A 27 13.17 -12.90 -9.37
N ARG A 28 12.64 -12.79 -10.60
CA ARG A 28 13.43 -12.48 -11.80
C ARG A 28 12.98 -11.16 -12.42
N THR A 29 13.90 -10.42 -13.02
CA THR A 29 13.55 -9.27 -13.87
C THR A 29 12.66 -9.74 -15.02
N GLY A 30 11.60 -8.98 -15.30
CA GLY A 30 10.57 -9.34 -16.28
C GLY A 30 9.46 -10.24 -15.74
N GLN A 31 9.55 -10.72 -14.49
CA GLN A 31 8.51 -11.59 -13.93
C GLN A 31 7.23 -10.81 -13.61
N SER A 32 6.10 -11.33 -14.08
CA SER A 32 4.77 -10.82 -13.73
C SER A 32 4.24 -11.42 -12.43
N LEU A 33 3.71 -10.56 -11.56
CA LEU A 33 3.12 -10.94 -10.27
C LEU A 33 1.79 -10.24 -10.10
N CYS A 34 0.77 -10.98 -9.65
CA CYS A 34 -0.42 -10.33 -9.10
C CYS A 34 -0.14 -9.85 -7.68
N PHE A 35 -0.73 -8.74 -7.29
CA PHE A 35 -0.58 -8.19 -5.94
C PHE A 35 -1.90 -7.71 -5.33
N ASN A 36 -1.90 -7.66 -4.00
CA ASN A 36 -2.89 -6.91 -3.21
C ASN A 36 -2.13 -6.05 -2.20
N LEU A 37 -2.47 -4.78 -2.10
CA LEU A 37 -1.82 -3.83 -1.20
C LEU A 37 -2.85 -2.89 -0.57
N ARG A 38 -2.89 -2.83 0.76
CA ARG A 38 -3.49 -1.70 1.48
C ARG A 38 -2.39 -0.72 1.84
N ALA A 39 -2.40 0.51 1.33
CA ALA A 39 -1.40 1.53 1.67
C ALA A 39 -2.04 2.82 2.18
N ASN A 40 -1.31 3.59 2.98
CA ASN A 40 -1.67 4.99 3.27
C ASN A 40 -0.77 5.91 2.43
N PRO A 41 -1.24 6.35 1.24
CA PRO A 41 -0.51 7.30 0.42
C PRO A 41 -0.60 8.71 1.01
N THR A 42 0.55 9.33 1.21
CA THR A 42 0.64 10.68 1.77
C THR A 42 1.60 11.55 0.96
N ILE A 43 1.33 12.84 0.91
CA ILE A 43 2.20 13.86 0.32
C ILE A 43 2.69 14.84 1.39
N CYS A 44 3.91 15.34 1.26
CA CYS A 44 4.44 16.41 2.13
C CYS A 44 4.41 17.74 1.38
N LYS A 45 3.76 18.76 1.94
CA LYS A 45 3.74 20.13 1.43
C LYS A 45 4.12 21.09 2.55
N ALA A 46 5.10 21.97 2.31
CA ALA A 46 5.60 22.92 3.31
C ALA A 46 5.91 22.27 4.68
N GLY A 47 6.56 21.10 4.65
CA GLY A 47 6.90 20.34 5.87
C GLY A 47 5.73 19.62 6.56
N LYS A 48 4.49 19.80 6.08
CA LYS A 48 3.30 19.14 6.63
C LYS A 48 2.88 17.95 5.77
N ARG A 49 2.48 16.87 6.42
CA ARG A 49 1.98 15.67 5.77
C ARG A 49 0.47 15.78 5.55
N HIS A 50 0.03 15.44 4.35
CA HIS A 50 -1.35 15.44 3.93
C HIS A 50 -1.73 14.07 3.36
N ASP A 51 -3.01 13.74 3.52
CA ASP A 51 -3.66 12.66 2.78
C ASP A 51 -3.63 12.98 1.28
N LEU A 52 -3.12 12.04 0.48
CA LEU A 52 -2.94 12.26 -0.95
C LEU A 52 -4.27 12.43 -1.69
N LEU A 53 -5.28 11.62 -1.35
CA LEU A 53 -6.56 11.65 -2.05
C LEU A 53 -7.36 12.89 -1.65
N MET A 54 -7.24 13.36 -0.41
CA MET A 54 -7.83 14.63 0.00
C MET A 54 -7.13 15.83 -0.64
N GLU A 55 -5.81 15.74 -0.85
CA GLU A 55 -5.07 16.75 -1.62
C GLU A 55 -5.57 16.79 -3.07
N ALA A 56 -5.68 15.64 -3.74
CA ALA A 56 -6.19 15.53 -5.11
C ALA A 56 -7.62 16.09 -5.22
N LYS A 57 -8.51 15.71 -4.29
CA LYS A 57 -9.87 16.27 -4.21
C LYS A 57 -9.88 17.79 -4.03
N ARG A 58 -8.93 18.35 -3.26
CA ARG A 58 -8.86 19.80 -3.03
C ARG A 58 -8.45 20.55 -4.30
N GLN A 59 -7.60 19.97 -5.14
CA GLN A 59 -7.09 20.60 -6.36
C GLN A 59 -8.19 20.85 -7.40
N VAL A 60 -9.17 19.95 -7.48
CA VAL A 60 -10.28 20.04 -8.45
C VAL A 60 -11.58 20.60 -7.87
N ARG A 61 -11.53 21.09 -6.62
CA ARG A 61 -12.72 21.57 -5.90
C ARG A 61 -13.35 22.76 -6.64
N GLY A 62 -14.63 22.62 -7.00
CA GLY A 62 -15.38 23.67 -7.71
C GLY A 62 -15.11 23.74 -9.21
N GLN A 63 -14.29 22.84 -9.75
CA GLN A 63 -13.98 22.74 -11.18
C GLN A 63 -14.68 21.57 -11.85
N VAL A 64 -14.95 20.50 -11.10
CA VAL A 64 -15.51 19.24 -11.62
C VAL A 64 -16.62 18.69 -10.71
N GLU A 65 -17.50 17.86 -11.27
CA GLU A 65 -18.59 17.21 -10.53
C GLU A 65 -18.10 16.01 -9.69
N GLY A 66 -18.97 15.44 -8.85
CA GLY A 66 -18.61 14.43 -7.86
C GLY A 66 -17.96 13.15 -8.42
N SER A 67 -18.42 12.64 -9.57
CA SER A 67 -17.83 11.47 -10.24
C SER A 67 -16.41 11.75 -10.74
N ASP A 68 -16.18 12.94 -11.28
CA ASP A 68 -14.88 13.36 -11.79
C ASP A 68 -13.88 13.56 -10.65
N VAL A 69 -14.33 14.02 -9.47
CA VAL A 69 -13.48 14.09 -8.28
C VAL A 69 -12.90 12.71 -7.94
N TRP A 70 -13.72 11.65 -7.97
CA TRP A 70 -13.24 10.30 -7.65
C TRP A 70 -12.22 9.80 -8.69
N LEU A 71 -12.43 10.10 -9.97
CA LEU A 71 -11.46 9.77 -11.03
C LEU A 71 -10.08 10.41 -10.76
N HIS A 72 -10.05 11.68 -10.37
CA HIS A 72 -8.81 12.38 -10.02
C HIS A 72 -8.14 11.79 -8.77
N GLN A 73 -8.91 11.38 -7.77
CA GLN A 73 -8.38 10.72 -6.57
C GLN A 73 -7.77 9.36 -6.89
N GLN A 74 -8.44 8.56 -7.74
CA GLN A 74 -7.91 7.27 -8.20
C GLN A 74 -6.63 7.45 -9.00
N GLN A 75 -6.60 8.41 -9.93
CA GLN A 75 -5.40 8.68 -10.72
C GLN A 75 -4.22 9.07 -9.82
N ALA A 76 -4.43 9.98 -8.86
CA ALA A 76 -3.38 10.35 -7.92
C ALA A 76 -2.86 9.14 -7.10
N ALA A 77 -3.75 8.22 -6.72
CA ALA A 77 -3.38 7.00 -6.01
C ALA A 77 -2.53 6.05 -6.89
N LEU A 78 -2.92 5.86 -8.16
CA LEU A 78 -2.17 5.08 -9.14
C LEU A 78 -0.79 5.69 -9.42
N ASP A 79 -0.72 6.99 -9.66
CA ASP A 79 0.53 7.72 -9.89
C ASP A 79 1.48 7.58 -8.69
N TRP A 80 0.93 7.64 -7.47
CA TRP A 80 1.72 7.44 -6.26
C TRP A 80 2.29 6.03 -6.17
N LEU A 81 1.52 5.00 -6.52
CA LEU A 81 1.98 3.62 -6.49
C LEU A 81 2.98 3.35 -7.62
N ALA A 82 2.77 3.90 -8.82
CA ALA A 82 3.72 3.84 -9.92
C ALA A 82 5.07 4.45 -9.51
N ALA A 83 5.05 5.62 -8.88
CA ALA A 83 6.26 6.25 -8.34
C ALA A 83 6.90 5.46 -7.18
N GLN A 84 6.14 4.66 -6.40
CA GLN A 84 6.75 3.69 -5.50
C GLN A 84 7.47 2.60 -6.30
N GLY A 85 6.82 2.09 -7.36
CA GLY A 85 7.34 1.03 -8.22
C GLY A 85 8.68 1.38 -8.84
N GLU A 86 8.78 2.54 -9.49
CA GLU A 86 10.01 3.01 -10.11
C GLU A 86 11.19 3.03 -9.14
N ARG A 87 10.97 3.48 -7.90
CA ARG A 87 12.00 3.53 -6.86
C ARG A 87 12.27 2.19 -6.18
N SER A 88 11.37 1.23 -6.36
CA SER A 88 11.36 -0.04 -5.62
C SER A 88 11.51 -1.25 -6.53
N GLY A 89 11.78 -1.08 -7.82
CA GLY A 89 12.07 -2.20 -8.71
C GLY A 89 10.86 -2.95 -9.27
N PHE A 90 9.74 -2.26 -9.52
CA PHE A 90 8.63 -2.81 -10.31
C PHE A 90 7.91 -1.75 -11.16
N THR A 91 7.20 -2.19 -12.19
CA THR A 91 6.25 -1.37 -12.96
C THR A 91 4.84 -1.94 -12.85
N LEU A 92 3.83 -1.07 -12.84
CA LEU A 92 2.43 -1.49 -12.84
C LEU A 92 1.99 -1.87 -14.27
N LEU A 93 1.12 -2.86 -14.40
CA LEU A 93 0.50 -3.24 -15.67
C LEU A 93 -1.00 -2.96 -15.65
N ASP A 94 -1.77 -3.81 -14.98
CA ASP A 94 -3.23 -3.70 -14.82
C ASP A 94 -3.52 -3.52 -13.34
N THR A 95 -3.77 -2.28 -12.89
CA THR A 95 -3.90 -1.94 -11.46
C THR A 95 -5.14 -1.11 -11.23
N SER A 96 -5.92 -1.50 -10.22
CA SER A 96 -7.13 -0.82 -9.77
C SER A 96 -6.96 -0.24 -8.36
N VAL A 97 -7.79 0.76 -8.09
CA VAL A 97 -8.02 1.30 -6.75
C VAL A 97 -9.39 0.79 -6.30
N ASP A 98 -9.40 -0.19 -5.41
CA ASP A 98 -10.62 -0.91 -5.04
C ASP A 98 -11.39 -0.20 -3.93
N ALA A 99 -10.68 0.51 -3.05
CA ALA A 99 -11.30 1.25 -1.96
C ALA A 99 -10.43 2.38 -1.45
N TYR A 100 -11.08 3.45 -0.98
CA TYR A 100 -10.49 4.47 -0.13
C TYR A 100 -11.29 4.56 1.17
N ARG A 101 -10.62 4.48 2.32
CA ARG A 101 -11.26 4.52 3.64
C ARG A 101 -10.53 5.49 4.55
N GLN A 102 -11.29 6.32 5.24
CA GLN A 102 -10.78 7.06 6.39
C GLN A 102 -10.94 6.21 7.65
N GLN A 103 -9.92 6.25 8.51
CA GLN A 103 -9.83 5.49 9.74
C GLN A 103 -9.64 6.47 10.89
N GLN A 104 -10.37 6.24 11.98
CA GLN A 104 -10.25 7.00 13.21
C GLN A 104 -10.11 6.03 14.37
N LEU A 105 -9.00 6.15 15.09
CA LEU A 105 -8.69 5.31 16.23
C LEU A 105 -8.45 6.19 17.44
N ARG A 106 -9.04 5.81 18.57
CA ARG A 106 -8.76 6.45 19.84
C ARG A 106 -7.81 5.57 20.63
N ARG A 107 -6.70 6.15 21.08
CA ARG A 107 -5.79 5.45 21.98
C ARG A 107 -6.44 5.38 23.36
N GLU A 108 -6.37 4.21 23.98
CA GLU A 108 -6.84 4.00 25.35
C GLU A 108 -6.14 5.01 26.28
N ASN A 109 -6.92 5.65 27.16
CA ASN A 109 -6.45 6.71 28.07
C ASN A 109 -5.86 7.98 27.42
N SER A 110 -6.13 8.23 26.14
CA SER A 110 -5.79 9.50 25.48
C SER A 110 -7.02 10.20 24.88
N ARG A 111 -7.01 11.53 24.93
CA ARG A 111 -7.94 12.38 24.16
C ARG A 111 -7.50 12.59 22.71
N GLN A 112 -6.28 12.16 22.35
CA GLN A 112 -5.75 12.34 21.01
C GLN A 112 -6.35 11.29 20.05
N LEU A 113 -7.03 11.78 19.02
CA LEU A 113 -7.59 10.98 17.95
C LEU A 113 -6.51 10.72 16.88
N ILE A 114 -6.25 9.45 16.57
CA ILE A 114 -5.40 9.05 15.46
C ILE A 114 -6.28 8.97 14.22
N GLN A 115 -5.96 9.77 13.20
CA GLN A 115 -6.67 9.77 11.94
C GLN A 115 -5.70 9.49 10.79
N PHE A 116 -6.08 8.58 9.91
CA PHE A 116 -5.36 8.30 8.68
C PHE A 116 -6.33 7.71 7.65
N SER A 117 -5.86 7.55 6.41
CA SER A 117 -6.61 6.84 5.40
C SER A 117 -5.83 5.65 4.86
N SER A 118 -6.56 4.78 4.18
CA SER A 118 -6.00 3.66 3.45
C SER A 118 -6.63 3.57 2.07
N VAL A 119 -5.82 3.21 1.09
CA VAL A 119 -6.20 2.87 -0.26
C VAL A 119 -5.88 1.40 -0.48
N ASP A 120 -6.88 0.64 -0.93
CA ASP A 120 -6.73 -0.76 -1.30
C ASP A 120 -6.48 -0.82 -2.82
N TYR A 121 -5.37 -1.44 -3.20
CA TYR A 121 -4.96 -1.66 -4.59
C TYR A 121 -4.93 -3.16 -4.88
N THR A 122 -5.40 -3.53 -6.06
CA THR A 122 -5.13 -4.84 -6.65
C THR A 122 -4.63 -4.68 -8.07
N GLY A 123 -3.89 -5.66 -8.55
CA GLY A 123 -3.43 -5.62 -9.92
C GLY A 123 -2.30 -6.58 -10.22
N MET A 124 -1.63 -6.30 -11.34
CA MET A 124 -0.43 -6.97 -11.80
C MET A 124 0.73 -5.99 -11.92
N LEU A 125 1.92 -6.45 -11.58
CA LEU A 125 3.17 -5.72 -11.75
C LEU A 125 4.20 -6.58 -12.47
N THR A 126 5.17 -5.94 -13.09
CA THR A 126 6.38 -6.57 -13.62
C THR A 126 7.56 -6.21 -12.72
N VAL A 127 8.31 -7.20 -12.27
CA VAL A 127 9.54 -6.98 -11.50
C VAL A 127 10.62 -6.43 -12.43
N THR A 128 11.19 -5.27 -12.11
CA THR A 128 12.28 -4.66 -12.87
C THR A 128 13.63 -4.83 -12.17
N ALA A 129 13.66 -4.74 -10.83
CA ALA A 129 14.86 -4.94 -10.02
C ALA A 129 14.53 -5.81 -8.77
N PRO A 130 14.72 -7.15 -8.85
CA PRO A 130 14.34 -8.08 -7.80
C PRO A 130 14.83 -7.72 -6.40
N GLY A 131 16.11 -7.32 -6.27
CA GLY A 131 16.70 -6.97 -4.98
C GLY A 131 16.04 -5.76 -4.31
N LEU A 132 15.80 -4.68 -5.07
CA LEU A 132 15.11 -3.49 -4.57
C LEU A 132 13.65 -3.82 -4.20
N PHE A 133 13.00 -4.65 -5.01
CA PHE A 133 11.61 -5.03 -4.78
C PHE A 133 11.47 -5.86 -3.51
N LEU A 134 12.32 -6.87 -3.30
CA LEU A 134 12.32 -7.68 -2.08
C LEU A 134 12.66 -6.86 -0.84
N GLN A 135 13.67 -5.99 -0.93
CA GLN A 135 14.01 -5.10 0.16
C GLN A 135 12.81 -4.23 0.53
N ARG A 136 12.14 -3.64 -0.47
CA ARG A 136 10.99 -2.78 -0.22
C ARG A 136 9.78 -3.55 0.30
N LEU A 137 9.54 -4.75 -0.20
CA LEU A 137 8.45 -5.63 0.25
C LEU A 137 8.55 -5.92 1.75
N SER A 138 9.77 -6.16 2.27
CA SER A 138 10.02 -6.35 3.71
C SER A 138 9.77 -5.09 4.56
N GLN A 139 9.90 -3.90 3.97
CA GLN A 139 9.68 -2.63 4.66
C GLN A 139 8.23 -2.16 4.56
N GLY A 140 7.53 -2.53 3.49
CA GLY A 140 6.18 -2.11 3.17
C GLY A 140 6.07 -0.70 2.56
N TYR A 141 4.89 -0.42 2.01
CA TYR A 141 4.58 0.77 1.21
C TYR A 141 3.70 1.78 1.97
N GLY A 142 4.00 3.07 1.85
CA GLY A 142 3.20 4.13 2.47
C GLY A 142 3.38 4.28 3.99
N LYS A 143 2.48 5.05 4.61
CA LYS A 143 2.48 5.35 6.05
C LYS A 143 1.54 4.43 6.82
N SER A 144 1.37 4.69 8.11
CA SER A 144 0.47 3.93 9.00
C SER A 144 0.68 2.42 9.00
N ARG A 145 1.93 1.95 8.81
CA ARG A 145 2.25 0.52 8.71
C ARG A 145 1.85 -0.29 9.94
N ALA A 146 1.99 0.31 11.13
CA ALA A 146 1.56 -0.27 12.40
C ALA A 146 0.03 -0.46 12.52
N PHE A 147 -0.76 0.12 11.62
CA PHE A 147 -2.22 0.04 11.61
C PHE A 147 -2.74 -0.82 10.44
N GLY A 148 -1.95 -1.80 9.98
CA GLY A 148 -2.36 -2.74 8.93
C GLY A 148 -2.24 -2.20 7.50
N CYS A 149 -1.37 -1.21 7.28
CA CYS A 149 -1.02 -0.72 5.95
C CYS A 149 0.39 -1.18 5.52
N GLY A 150 0.65 -1.21 4.24
CA GLY A 150 1.96 -1.31 3.61
C GLY A 150 2.45 -2.71 3.29
N LEU A 151 1.85 -3.77 3.85
CA LEU A 151 2.13 -5.13 3.40
C LEU A 151 1.52 -5.33 2.01
N MET A 152 2.36 -5.63 1.02
CA MET A 152 1.93 -6.06 -0.30
C MET A 152 2.01 -7.59 -0.35
N LEU A 153 0.88 -8.24 -0.63
CA LEU A 153 0.81 -9.66 -0.91
C LEU A 153 1.11 -9.87 -2.39
N ILE A 154 1.97 -10.84 -2.72
CA ILE A 154 2.31 -11.19 -4.09
C ILE A 154 2.01 -12.66 -4.37
N LYS A 155 1.64 -12.96 -5.61
CA LYS A 155 1.49 -14.31 -6.15
C LYS A 155 1.94 -14.34 -7.62
N PRO A 156 2.39 -15.48 -8.15
CA PRO A 156 2.67 -15.62 -9.58
C PRO A 156 1.49 -15.10 -10.43
N GLY A 157 1.79 -14.27 -11.43
CA GLY A 157 0.82 -13.94 -12.47
C GLY A 157 0.57 -15.16 -13.37
N ALA A 158 -0.57 -15.21 -14.04
CA ALA A 158 -0.76 -16.20 -15.11
C ALA A 158 0.30 -15.95 -16.19
N GLU A 159 1.02 -16.99 -16.61
CA GLU A 159 1.87 -16.90 -17.79
C GLU A 159 0.95 -16.61 -19.00
N ALA A 160 1.35 -15.65 -19.83
CA ALA A 160 0.73 -15.41 -21.13
C ALA A 160 1.17 -16.51 -22.12
#